data_AF-A0A3A8L9J4-F1
#
_entry.id   AF-A0A3A8L9J4-F1
#
_cell.length_a   1.000
_cell.length_b   1.000
_cell.length_c   1.000
_cell.angle_alpha   90.00
_cell.angle_beta   90.00
_cell.angle_gamma   90.00
#
_symmetry.space_group_name_H-M   'P 1'
#
loop_
_entity.id
_entity.type
_entity.pdbx_description
1 polymer ?
#
loop_
_entity_poly.entity_id
_entity_poly.type
_entity_poly.pdbx_seq_one_letter_code
_entity_poly.pdbx_strand_id
1 'polypeptide(L)'
;MKKHLVMAVLPLLAWGCGDSTDADNDGVADGIRDPNNVSVVVPSTPKGTVSGQVLGTNLQALEGVTVAMTIGSQATGKSATTDASGNFVMTDVPAGAQVLLTFSKSGYATLRATSTVPSAAGTVPINNGNASFGPVTLAQLNGKLVFNVVTPQGRPAAGAKGTLEVDRAGSLVLSNYDTTASVLSKVYVEATADDQGVLTFNGVPSGAELARLNGSYNLWVSPMDANGDGIPETGGFVTSYSGAAIVSTSVTRVVNLPFSRPQNVPLAVEGSNVGSLKAAQVIDPLNNLVRPGEPIYVYFNQPVQAGSLLVRLTDEYAKESLAVTANVNAGGYSATINPGSGVVQEGKEYNLFVRAVSAEGGTNLTQTGFFFGGDQASPKAVTISELRYQEISQLGTLAATQLNSSEVVYVSFSAPLRAPAGTSVQVFFKTDIDNDGKVGFNSFGELNNYSGQGFPLVLNEPLFPYVTRTPAETPVFGIQSSFGYSTRYSFTYSGTVALNPAQTELVVAFSKLPTVGTNEAYESIWGQPVNTDLSAIGIATQPAQTPAPAP
;
A
#
# COMPACT_ATOMS: atom_id res chain seq x y z
N MET A 1 20.15 73.42 12.89
CA MET A 1 21.11 74.55 12.72
C MET A 1 21.86 74.75 14.04
N LYS A 2 23.21 74.76 13.99
CA LYS A 2 24.15 75.54 14.84
C LYS A 2 23.84 75.62 16.36
N LYS A 3 24.69 75.15 17.27
CA LYS A 3 26.06 75.66 17.54
C LYS A 3 26.71 74.83 18.65
N HIS A 4 28.02 74.59 18.53
CA HIS A 4 28.88 74.26 19.66
C HIS A 4 28.98 75.44 20.63
N LEU A 5 29.07 75.15 21.93
CA LEU A 5 29.67 76.07 22.88
C LEU A 5 30.78 75.36 23.66
N VAL A 6 31.97 75.93 23.51
CA VAL A 6 33.20 75.67 24.24
C VAL A 6 33.07 76.24 25.65
N MET A 7 33.60 75.54 26.65
CA MET A 7 34.08 76.20 27.87
C MET A 7 35.53 75.81 28.12
N ALA A 8 36.36 76.84 28.19
CA ALA A 8 37.80 76.83 28.32
C ALA A 8 38.23 76.58 29.78
N VAL A 9 39.26 75.74 29.98
CA VAL A 9 40.62 76.09 30.45
C VAL A 9 40.70 76.56 31.92
N LEU A 10 41.44 75.82 32.75
CA LEU A 10 42.72 76.32 33.29
C LEU A 10 43.66 75.18 33.75
N PRO A 11 44.99 75.30 33.55
CA PRO A 11 45.97 74.23 33.69
C PRO A 11 46.76 74.33 35.01
N LEU A 12 47.39 73.23 35.44
CA LEU A 12 48.58 73.29 36.29
C LEU A 12 49.59 72.24 35.85
N LEU A 13 50.74 72.72 35.37
CA LEU A 13 51.97 71.97 35.15
C LEU A 13 52.50 71.42 36.48
N ALA A 14 53.07 70.20 36.48
CA ALA A 14 54.46 69.97 36.89
C ALA A 14 54.89 68.52 36.59
N TRP A 15 56.13 68.41 36.14
CA TRP A 15 56.88 67.22 35.77
C TRP A 15 56.95 66.10 36.82
N GLY A 16 57.05 64.86 36.32
CA GLY A 16 57.63 63.73 37.03
C GLY A 16 57.61 62.47 36.17
N CYS A 17 58.61 62.29 35.32
CA CYS A 17 58.93 60.96 34.77
C CYS A 17 59.45 60.07 35.91
N GLY A 18 58.79 58.94 36.13
CA GLY A 18 59.31 57.82 36.90
C GLY A 18 58.79 56.54 36.26
N ASP A 19 59.69 55.70 35.76
CA ASP A 19 59.37 54.44 35.10
C ASP A 19 58.58 53.52 36.04
N SER A 20 57.33 53.23 35.70
CA SER A 20 56.53 52.21 36.37
C SER A 20 56.84 50.84 35.76
N THR A 21 57.84 50.15 36.31
CA THR A 21 57.95 48.71 36.09
C THR A 21 56.93 48.04 37.00
N ASP A 22 55.87 47.48 36.41
CA ASP A 22 54.95 46.53 37.04
C ASP A 22 55.58 45.14 36.88
N ALA A 23 56.41 44.74 37.85
CA ALA A 23 57.28 43.58 37.70
C ALA A 23 56.54 42.24 37.90
N ASP A 24 55.37 42.24 38.56
CA ASP A 24 54.55 41.06 38.78
C ASP A 24 53.26 41.02 37.93
N ASN A 25 53.06 42.01 37.06
CA ASN A 25 51.93 42.14 36.14
C ASN A 25 50.58 42.11 36.88
N ASP A 26 50.51 42.73 38.06
CA ASP A 26 49.25 42.89 38.80
C ASP A 26 48.41 44.08 38.30
N GLY A 27 48.98 44.91 37.41
CA GLY A 27 48.33 46.07 36.81
C GLY A 27 48.55 47.39 37.56
N VAL A 28 49.46 47.43 38.55
CA VAL A 28 49.83 48.63 39.31
C VAL A 28 51.35 48.87 39.24
N ALA A 29 51.76 50.14 39.23
CA ALA A 29 53.18 50.48 39.37
C ALA A 29 53.67 50.18 40.79
N ASP A 30 54.69 49.32 40.92
CA ASP A 30 55.30 48.98 42.20
C ASP A 30 55.77 50.24 42.96
N GLY A 31 55.39 50.37 44.24
CA GLY A 31 55.93 51.37 45.16
C GLY A 31 55.09 52.63 45.45
N ILE A 32 53.80 52.68 45.07
CA ILE A 32 52.98 53.90 45.21
C ILE A 32 52.13 54.01 46.51
N ARG A 33 51.90 52.94 47.31
CA ARG A 33 51.29 53.09 48.67
C ARG A 33 51.27 51.84 49.56
N ASP A 34 51.38 52.04 50.88
CA ASP A 34 51.25 51.04 51.95
C ASP A 34 50.27 51.58 53.05
N PRO A 35 49.38 50.81 53.69
CA PRO A 35 49.21 49.35 53.61
C PRO A 35 48.29 48.91 52.47
N ASN A 36 48.69 47.82 51.81
CA ASN A 36 48.02 47.28 50.64
C ASN A 36 46.94 46.24 51.04
N ASN A 37 45.75 46.68 51.47
CA ASN A 37 44.69 45.77 51.94
C ASN A 37 43.30 46.01 51.36
N VAL A 38 43.22 46.51 50.12
CA VAL A 38 41.97 46.46 49.34
C VAL A 38 42.10 45.40 48.26
N SER A 39 41.53 44.22 48.51
CA SER A 39 41.20 43.23 47.48
C SER A 39 40.14 43.84 46.56
N VAL A 40 40.59 44.58 45.55
CA VAL A 40 39.76 44.89 44.38
C VAL A 40 39.71 43.60 43.58
N VAL A 41 38.58 42.91 43.63
CA VAL A 41 38.28 41.79 42.73
C VAL A 41 38.14 42.38 41.33
N VAL A 42 39.26 42.48 40.62
CA VAL A 42 39.23 42.62 39.16
C VAL A 42 38.51 41.37 38.64
N PRO A 43 37.55 41.49 37.70
CA PRO A 43 36.95 40.31 37.08
C PRO A 43 38.06 39.48 36.45
N SER A 44 38.45 38.39 37.11
CA SER A 44 39.35 37.43 36.49
C SER A 44 38.60 36.85 35.30
N THR A 45 39.26 36.74 34.16
CA THR A 45 38.84 35.84 33.10
C THR A 45 39.60 34.53 33.36
N PRO A 46 39.15 33.68 34.31
CA PRO A 46 39.87 32.47 34.65
C PRO A 46 40.05 31.64 33.38
N LYS A 47 41.28 31.18 33.17
CA LYS A 47 41.62 30.30 32.06
C LYS A 47 41.90 28.91 32.61
N GLY A 48 41.77 27.92 31.76
CA GLY A 48 42.00 26.52 32.04
C GLY A 48 42.72 25.84 30.88
N THR A 49 42.86 24.53 31.04
CA THR A 49 43.52 23.63 30.10
C THR A 49 42.55 22.55 29.68
N VAL A 50 42.69 22.09 28.44
CA VAL A 50 42.03 20.88 27.94
C VAL A 50 43.14 19.90 27.54
N SER A 51 43.14 18.71 28.13
CA SER A 51 44.17 17.71 27.87
C SER A 51 43.58 16.32 27.76
N GLY A 52 44.31 15.39 27.14
CA GLY A 52 43.94 13.99 27.14
C GLY A 52 44.93 13.12 26.38
N GLN A 53 44.57 11.85 26.22
CA GLN A 53 45.36 10.86 25.50
C GLN A 53 44.49 10.15 24.46
N VAL A 54 45.03 9.98 23.24
CA VAL A 54 44.38 9.25 22.15
C VAL A 54 45.12 7.95 21.88
N LEU A 55 44.35 6.85 21.87
CA LEU A 55 44.79 5.48 21.71
C LEU A 55 44.04 4.80 20.55
N GLY A 56 44.60 3.71 20.04
CA GLY A 56 43.88 2.74 19.22
C GLY A 56 43.03 1.81 20.09
N THR A 57 42.16 0.99 19.46
CA THR A 57 41.37 0.00 20.22
C THR A 57 42.23 -1.11 20.84
N ASN A 58 43.46 -1.27 20.37
CA ASN A 58 44.49 -2.15 20.94
C ASN A 58 45.26 -1.49 22.11
N LEU A 59 44.82 -0.31 22.58
CA LEU A 59 45.42 0.48 23.66
C LEU A 59 46.84 1.00 23.38
N GLN A 60 47.27 1.04 22.11
CA GLN A 60 48.51 1.70 21.72
C GLN A 60 48.30 3.20 21.47
N ALA A 61 49.27 4.02 21.87
CA ALA A 61 49.25 5.46 21.63
C ALA A 61 49.17 5.81 20.14
N LEU A 62 48.35 6.82 19.80
CA LEU A 62 48.23 7.33 18.45
C LEU A 62 48.87 8.72 18.35
N GLU A 63 50.03 8.79 17.72
CA GLU A 63 50.69 10.04 17.33
C GLU A 63 50.00 10.69 16.13
N GLY A 64 50.02 12.03 16.04
CA GLY A 64 49.57 12.75 14.85
C GLY A 64 48.05 12.79 14.67
N VAL A 65 47.27 12.58 15.71
CA VAL A 65 45.81 12.80 15.71
C VAL A 65 45.56 14.30 15.81
N THR A 66 44.73 14.84 14.93
CA THR A 66 44.30 16.23 15.01
C THR A 66 43.11 16.34 15.95
N VAL A 67 43.25 17.15 17.00
CA VAL A 67 42.21 17.44 17.99
C VAL A 67 41.78 18.89 17.79
N ALA A 68 40.61 19.08 17.18
CA ALA A 68 40.02 20.41 16.96
C ALA A 68 38.99 20.71 18.05
N MET A 69 39.09 21.87 18.69
CA MET A 69 38.22 22.33 19.77
C MET A 69 37.37 23.52 19.34
N THR A 70 36.05 23.38 19.50
CA THR A 70 35.08 24.47 19.39
C THR A 70 34.60 24.90 20.77
N ILE A 71 34.54 26.20 21.02
CA ILE A 71 34.12 26.80 22.29
C ILE A 71 32.84 27.61 22.04
N GLY A 72 31.68 27.10 22.46
CA GLY A 72 30.38 27.75 22.21
C GLY A 72 30.17 28.11 20.73
N SER A 73 29.78 29.36 20.45
CA SER A 73 29.57 29.92 19.10
C SER A 73 30.77 30.71 18.54
N GLN A 74 31.96 30.63 19.16
CA GLN A 74 33.12 31.39 18.70
C GLN A 74 33.66 30.86 17.36
N ALA A 75 33.98 31.80 16.45
CA ALA A 75 34.40 31.50 15.07
C ALA A 75 35.82 30.90 14.96
N THR A 76 36.67 31.10 15.95
CA THR A 76 38.06 30.59 15.97
C THR A 76 38.21 29.48 17.00
N GLY A 77 38.14 28.23 16.52
CA GLY A 77 38.49 27.06 17.31
C GLY A 77 40.00 26.99 17.59
N LYS A 78 40.40 26.23 18.62
CA LYS A 78 41.80 25.84 18.86
C LYS A 78 42.04 24.46 18.30
N SER A 79 43.28 24.12 17.99
CA SER A 79 43.66 22.76 17.59
C SER A 79 44.98 22.33 18.20
N ALA A 80 45.12 21.04 18.48
CA ALA A 80 46.37 20.40 18.88
C ALA A 80 46.59 19.12 18.06
N THR A 81 47.83 18.64 18.06
CA THR A 81 48.21 17.35 17.48
C THR A 81 48.79 16.48 18.58
N THR A 82 48.43 15.19 18.61
CA THR A 82 48.96 14.27 19.62
C THR A 82 50.44 13.94 19.39
N ASP A 83 51.19 13.81 20.48
CA ASP A 83 52.59 13.40 20.49
C ASP A 83 52.78 11.87 20.34
N ALA A 84 54.03 11.39 20.38
CA ALA A 84 54.37 9.96 20.30
C ALA A 84 53.76 9.10 21.43
N SER A 85 53.38 9.71 22.55
CA SER A 85 52.68 9.05 23.65
C SER A 85 51.15 9.18 23.53
N GLY A 86 50.66 9.78 22.44
CA GLY A 86 49.24 10.01 22.17
C GLY A 86 48.65 11.19 22.94
N ASN A 87 49.46 11.99 23.62
CA ASN A 87 48.97 13.07 24.48
C ASN A 87 48.72 14.35 23.68
N PHE A 88 47.70 15.11 24.07
CA PHE A 88 47.48 16.47 23.58
C PHE A 88 47.19 17.41 24.75
N VAL A 89 47.55 18.68 24.59
CA VAL A 89 47.28 19.74 25.55
C VAL A 89 46.91 21.02 24.80
N MET A 90 45.84 21.68 25.21
CA MET A 90 45.43 23.00 24.74
C MET A 90 45.27 23.91 25.96
N THR A 91 46.13 24.93 26.07
CA THR A 91 46.11 25.92 27.16
C THR A 91 45.22 27.11 26.83
N ASP A 92 45.04 28.02 27.78
CA ASP A 92 44.34 29.30 27.62
C ASP A 92 42.87 29.15 27.20
N VAL A 93 42.18 28.12 27.67
CA VAL A 93 40.76 27.89 27.38
C VAL A 93 39.92 28.60 28.43
N PRO A 94 38.89 29.41 28.09
CA PRO A 94 38.08 30.08 29.10
C PRO A 94 37.47 29.07 30.09
N ALA A 95 37.66 29.31 31.39
CA ALA A 95 37.08 28.46 32.43
C ALA A 95 35.56 28.63 32.46
N GLY A 96 34.84 27.54 32.73
CA GLY A 96 33.38 27.48 32.67
C GLY A 96 32.81 27.31 31.26
N ALA A 97 33.65 27.31 30.22
CA ALA A 97 33.20 27.12 28.85
C ALA A 97 32.92 25.64 28.54
N GLN A 98 31.84 25.39 27.79
CA GLN A 98 31.59 24.10 27.17
C GLN A 98 32.41 23.99 25.89
N VAL A 99 33.18 22.91 25.78
CA VAL A 99 34.06 22.62 24.66
C VAL A 99 33.58 21.38 23.92
N LEU A 100 33.65 21.40 22.59
CA LEU A 100 33.46 20.26 21.72
C LEU A 100 34.80 19.91 21.06
N LEU A 101 35.32 18.71 21.34
CA LEU A 101 36.50 18.17 20.69
C LEU A 101 36.11 17.26 19.52
N THR A 102 36.74 17.45 18.37
CA THR A 102 36.70 16.55 17.23
C THR A 102 38.09 15.94 17.03
N PHE A 103 38.17 14.62 17.17
CA PHE A 103 39.38 13.84 16.99
C PHE A 103 39.38 13.24 15.58
N SER A 104 40.42 13.51 14.80
CA SER A 104 40.52 13.05 13.42
C SER A 104 41.93 12.60 13.04
N LYS A 105 42.02 11.47 12.36
CA LYS A 105 43.26 10.92 11.79
C LYS A 105 42.89 10.10 10.56
N SER A 106 43.64 10.25 9.46
CA SER A 106 43.41 9.46 8.25
C SER A 106 43.50 7.95 8.54
N GLY A 107 42.53 7.18 8.03
CA GLY A 107 42.42 5.74 8.29
C GLY A 107 41.83 5.37 9.66
N TYR A 108 41.32 6.32 10.44
CA TYR A 108 40.65 6.09 11.72
C TYR A 108 39.28 6.74 11.76
N ALA A 109 38.38 6.19 12.57
CA ALA A 109 37.07 6.77 12.81
C ALA A 109 37.18 8.14 13.49
N THR A 110 36.36 9.09 13.05
CA THR A 110 36.25 10.41 13.70
C THR A 110 35.40 10.29 14.96
N LEU A 111 35.86 10.89 16.06
CA LEU A 111 35.14 10.93 17.32
C LEU A 111 34.86 12.38 17.74
N ARG A 112 33.66 12.63 18.25
CA ARG A 112 33.28 13.90 18.86
C ARG A 112 32.93 13.70 20.32
N ALA A 113 33.46 14.56 21.18
CA ALA A 113 33.19 14.53 22.62
C ALA A 113 33.09 15.94 23.19
N THR A 114 32.21 16.14 24.16
CA THR A 114 32.05 17.42 24.86
C THR A 114 32.56 17.35 26.30
N SER A 115 32.98 18.50 26.84
CA SER A 115 33.30 18.65 28.26
C SER A 115 33.13 20.11 28.67
N THR A 116 33.21 20.40 29.97
CA THR A 116 33.19 21.75 30.53
C THR A 116 34.51 22.01 31.24
N VAL A 117 35.15 23.13 30.92
CA VAL A 117 36.39 23.54 31.61
C VAL A 117 36.04 23.94 33.05
N PRO A 118 36.63 23.31 34.09
CA PRO A 118 36.30 23.65 35.46
C PRO A 118 36.61 25.13 35.80
N SER A 119 35.63 25.84 36.38
CA SER A 119 35.79 27.23 36.83
C SER A 119 35.77 27.41 38.36
N ALA A 120 35.37 26.37 39.10
CA ALA A 120 35.39 26.37 40.56
C ALA A 120 35.62 24.96 41.13
N ALA A 121 36.14 24.90 42.35
CA ALA A 121 36.14 23.72 43.20
C ALA A 121 35.30 24.03 44.44
N GLY A 122 34.04 23.57 44.45
CA GLY A 122 33.06 24.00 45.45
C GLY A 122 32.69 25.48 45.28
N THR A 123 32.82 26.29 46.33
CA THR A 123 32.55 27.73 46.31
C THR A 123 33.79 28.58 45.96
N VAL A 124 34.92 27.95 45.66
CA VAL A 124 36.19 28.64 45.39
C VAL A 124 36.45 28.68 43.88
N PRO A 125 36.53 29.86 43.24
CA PRO A 125 36.96 29.98 41.85
C PRO A 125 38.36 29.42 41.67
N ILE A 126 38.58 28.65 40.59
CA ILE A 126 39.90 28.13 40.25
C ILE A 126 40.40 28.76 38.96
N ASN A 127 41.65 29.21 38.98
CA ASN A 127 42.41 29.51 37.78
C ASN A 127 43.26 28.26 37.45
N ASN A 128 43.39 27.93 36.17
CA ASN A 128 44.03 26.69 35.66
C ASN A 128 43.25 25.39 35.91
N GLY A 129 41.91 25.43 35.87
CA GLY A 129 41.10 24.21 35.84
C GLY A 129 41.42 23.35 34.60
N ASN A 130 41.51 22.03 34.75
CA ASN A 130 41.77 21.11 33.64
C ASN A 130 40.54 20.29 33.27
N ALA A 131 40.06 20.41 32.03
CA ALA A 131 39.13 19.46 31.43
C ALA A 131 39.94 18.29 30.86
N SER A 132 40.08 17.24 31.67
CA SER A 132 40.73 16.00 31.25
C SER A 132 39.77 15.11 30.47
N PHE A 133 40.07 14.90 29.19
CA PHE A 133 39.51 13.81 28.42
C PHE A 133 40.36 12.58 28.75
N GLY A 134 39.74 11.56 29.36
CA GLY A 134 40.41 10.27 29.61
C GLY A 134 40.84 9.59 28.30
N PRO A 135 41.22 8.30 28.32
CA PRO A 135 41.69 7.63 27.12
C PRO A 135 40.59 7.64 26.04
N VAL A 136 40.86 8.36 24.95
CA VAL A 136 40.05 8.38 23.72
C VAL A 136 40.54 7.24 22.84
N THR A 137 39.66 6.36 22.41
CA THR A 137 39.97 5.23 21.53
C THR A 137 39.35 5.45 20.15
N LEU A 138 40.16 5.35 19.10
CA LEU A 138 39.71 5.44 17.71
C LEU A 138 39.87 4.08 17.03
N ALA A 139 38.83 3.58 16.35
CA ALA A 139 38.93 2.37 15.53
C ALA A 139 39.62 2.65 14.19
N GLN A 140 40.43 1.71 13.73
CA GLN A 140 40.99 1.73 12.38
C GLN A 140 39.91 1.44 11.34
N LEU A 141 39.98 2.08 10.17
CA LEU A 141 39.05 1.92 9.05
C LEU A 141 39.66 1.08 7.92
N ASN A 142 40.30 -0.05 8.26
CA ASN A 142 40.97 -0.96 7.33
C ASN A 142 40.21 -2.28 7.11
N GLY A 143 39.01 -2.40 7.69
CA GLY A 143 38.13 -3.54 7.54
C GLY A 143 37.37 -3.55 6.23
N LYS A 144 36.94 -4.75 5.86
CA LYS A 144 36.03 -5.04 4.76
C LYS A 144 34.92 -5.94 5.29
N LEU A 145 33.67 -5.57 5.02
CA LEU A 145 32.51 -6.40 5.34
C LEU A 145 31.74 -6.74 4.07
N VAL A 146 31.37 -8.01 3.92
CA VAL A 146 30.74 -8.55 2.72
C VAL A 146 29.44 -9.25 3.07
N PHE A 147 28.39 -8.94 2.30
CA PHE A 147 27.09 -9.59 2.39
C PHE A 147 26.68 -10.12 1.02
N ASN A 148 26.15 -11.34 0.98
CA ASN A 148 25.52 -11.90 -0.21
C ASN A 148 24.03 -11.61 -0.11
N VAL A 149 23.51 -10.73 -0.95
CA VAL A 149 22.10 -10.36 -0.98
C VAL A 149 21.40 -11.17 -2.05
N VAL A 150 20.31 -11.82 -1.67
CA VAL A 150 19.47 -12.61 -2.57
C VAL A 150 18.04 -12.10 -2.56
N THR A 151 17.40 -12.15 -3.72
CA THR A 151 15.97 -11.87 -3.88
C THR A 151 15.14 -12.94 -3.16
N PRO A 152 13.84 -12.69 -2.90
CA PRO A 152 12.94 -13.69 -2.32
C PRO A 152 12.90 -15.03 -3.08
N GLN A 153 13.13 -14.98 -4.41
CA GLN A 153 13.16 -16.14 -5.30
C GLN A 153 14.51 -16.88 -5.27
N GLY A 154 15.44 -16.49 -4.40
CA GLY A 154 16.77 -17.10 -4.25
C GLY A 154 17.78 -16.71 -5.33
N ARG A 155 17.49 -15.69 -6.14
CA ARG A 155 18.42 -15.18 -7.16
C ARG A 155 19.35 -14.10 -6.56
N PRO A 156 20.54 -13.86 -7.13
CA PRO A 156 21.35 -12.71 -6.75
C PRO A 156 20.61 -11.38 -6.91
N ALA A 157 20.64 -10.52 -5.89
CA ALA A 157 20.00 -9.20 -5.92
C ALA A 157 20.94 -8.14 -6.52
N ALA A 158 21.25 -8.26 -7.81
CA ALA A 158 22.19 -7.38 -8.51
C ALA A 158 21.70 -5.92 -8.54
N GLY A 159 22.55 -4.96 -8.17
CA GLY A 159 22.17 -3.54 -8.13
C GLY A 159 21.46 -3.09 -6.83
N ALA A 160 21.19 -4.00 -5.88
CA ALA A 160 20.64 -3.64 -4.58
C ALA A 160 21.52 -2.59 -3.87
N LYS A 161 20.89 -1.57 -3.30
CA LYS A 161 21.58 -0.48 -2.59
C LYS A 161 21.64 -0.79 -1.09
N GLY A 162 22.85 -0.82 -0.54
CA GLY A 162 23.10 -1.06 0.87
C GLY A 162 23.73 0.16 1.55
N THR A 163 23.32 0.43 2.77
CA THR A 163 23.98 1.36 3.70
C THR A 163 24.39 0.60 4.94
N LEU A 164 25.62 0.83 5.42
CA LEU A 164 26.13 0.29 6.66
C LEU A 164 26.49 1.45 7.59
N GLU A 165 25.86 1.49 8.75
CA GLU A 165 26.25 2.35 9.86
C GLU A 165 27.07 1.51 10.84
N VAL A 166 28.21 2.02 11.24
CA VAL A 166 28.99 1.47 12.34
C VAL A 166 28.77 2.37 13.54
N ASP A 167 28.08 1.85 14.55
CA ASP A 167 27.87 2.55 15.81
C ASP A 167 28.99 2.23 16.80
N ARG A 168 29.42 3.25 17.54
CA ARG A 168 30.58 3.20 18.45
C ARG A 168 31.88 2.79 17.75
N ALA A 169 32.19 3.47 16.66
CA ALA A 169 33.49 3.34 15.98
C ALA A 169 34.67 4.00 16.74
N GLY A 170 34.41 4.49 17.95
CA GLY A 170 35.38 5.00 18.90
C GLY A 170 34.70 5.16 20.26
N SER A 171 35.49 5.22 21.32
CA SER A 171 34.99 5.36 22.69
C SER A 171 35.85 6.34 23.47
N LEU A 172 35.27 6.95 24.51
CA LEU A 172 35.97 7.77 25.47
C LEU A 172 35.51 7.34 26.87
N VAL A 173 36.47 7.06 27.74
CA VAL A 173 36.20 6.82 29.16
C VAL A 173 36.41 8.14 29.90
N LEU A 174 35.33 8.76 30.38
CA LEU A 174 35.41 9.94 31.25
C LEU A 174 35.40 9.49 32.70
N SER A 175 36.47 9.81 33.42
CA SER A 175 36.67 9.44 34.83
C SER A 175 35.95 10.35 35.82
N ASN A 176 35.31 11.41 35.33
CA ASN A 176 34.58 12.36 36.15
C ASN A 176 33.12 11.95 36.10
N TYR A 177 32.49 11.69 37.26
CA TYR A 177 31.11 11.22 37.51
C TYR A 177 29.98 12.12 36.92
N ASP A 178 30.18 12.65 35.73
CA ASP A 178 29.24 13.46 34.98
C ASP A 178 28.54 12.55 33.95
N THR A 179 27.26 12.27 34.21
CA THR A 179 26.40 11.48 33.34
C THR A 179 25.96 12.24 32.08
N THR A 180 26.46 13.46 31.83
CA THR A 180 26.05 14.32 30.71
C THR A 180 26.95 14.25 29.46
N ALA A 181 28.05 13.50 29.49
CA ALA A 181 28.95 13.43 28.35
C ALA A 181 28.42 12.53 27.22
N SER A 182 28.27 13.10 26.03
CA SER A 182 27.90 12.39 24.81
C SER A 182 29.14 12.14 23.95
N VAL A 183 29.39 10.87 23.63
CA VAL A 183 30.40 10.47 22.65
C VAL A 183 29.68 10.05 21.39
N LEU A 184 30.01 10.71 20.28
CA LEU A 184 29.50 10.36 18.96
C LEU A 184 30.65 9.89 18.09
N SER A 185 30.62 8.62 17.70
CA SER A 185 31.52 8.04 16.72
C SER A 185 30.74 7.06 15.85
N LYS A 186 30.27 7.57 14.71
CA LYS A 186 29.54 6.81 13.70
C LYS A 186 30.26 6.88 12.36
N VAL A 187 30.27 5.76 11.66
CA VAL A 187 30.78 5.67 10.28
C VAL A 187 29.65 5.20 9.38
N TYR A 188 29.42 5.92 8.29
CA TYR A 188 28.42 5.54 7.28
C TYR A 188 29.15 5.21 5.98
N VAL A 189 28.83 4.06 5.42
CA VAL A 189 29.34 3.66 4.10
C VAL A 189 28.22 3.06 3.29
N GLU A 190 28.25 3.32 1.99
CA GLU A 190 27.26 2.84 1.03
C GLU A 190 27.93 1.85 0.07
N ALA A 191 27.14 0.89 -0.42
CA ALA A 191 27.56 -0.07 -1.42
C ALA A 191 26.40 -0.39 -2.37
N THR A 192 26.74 -0.79 -3.59
CA THR A 192 25.78 -1.35 -4.56
C THR A 192 26.18 -2.79 -4.82
N ALA A 193 25.22 -3.71 -4.81
CA ALA A 193 25.48 -5.12 -5.04
C ALA A 193 25.91 -5.36 -6.50
N ASP A 194 26.90 -6.23 -6.70
CA ASP A 194 27.35 -6.64 -8.04
C ASP A 194 26.39 -7.64 -8.70
N ASP A 195 26.74 -8.13 -9.90
CA ASP A 195 25.94 -9.12 -10.65
C ASP A 195 25.73 -10.46 -9.91
N GLN A 196 26.54 -10.73 -8.89
CA GLN A 196 26.42 -11.90 -8.01
C GLN A 196 25.72 -11.57 -6.69
N GLY A 197 25.14 -10.38 -6.56
CA GLY A 197 24.39 -9.94 -5.38
C GLY A 197 25.29 -9.59 -4.20
N VAL A 198 26.58 -9.33 -4.41
CA VAL A 198 27.55 -9.12 -3.33
C VAL A 198 27.64 -7.63 -2.98
N LEU A 199 27.25 -7.28 -1.74
CA LEU A 199 27.51 -5.97 -1.15
C LEU A 199 28.88 -5.98 -0.46
N THR A 200 29.78 -5.10 -0.90
CA THR A 200 31.09 -4.90 -0.27
C THR A 200 31.21 -3.52 0.34
N PHE A 201 31.35 -3.46 1.66
CA PHE A 201 31.61 -2.23 2.41
C PHE A 201 33.09 -2.13 2.77
N ASN A 202 33.75 -1.09 2.28
CA ASN A 202 35.16 -0.78 2.57
C ASN A 202 35.26 0.41 3.51
N GLY A 203 36.41 0.59 4.17
CA GLY A 203 36.63 1.77 5.02
C GLY A 203 35.87 1.71 6.34
N VAL A 204 35.63 0.51 6.86
CA VAL A 204 34.93 0.26 8.12
C VAL A 204 35.89 -0.35 9.16
N PRO A 205 35.59 -0.25 10.46
CA PRO A 205 36.27 -1.05 11.46
C PRO A 205 36.22 -2.54 11.14
N SER A 206 37.26 -3.29 11.52
CA SER A 206 37.20 -4.74 11.47
C SER A 206 36.30 -5.28 12.58
N GLY A 207 35.80 -6.52 12.45
CA GLY A 207 35.03 -7.17 13.51
C GLY A 207 35.75 -7.16 14.86
N ALA A 208 37.08 -7.34 14.87
CA ALA A 208 37.90 -7.35 16.07
C ALA A 208 38.04 -5.95 16.70
N GLU A 209 38.26 -4.91 15.90
CA GLU A 209 38.29 -3.51 16.37
C GLU A 209 36.96 -3.15 17.03
N LEU A 210 35.85 -3.49 16.39
CA LEU A 210 34.52 -3.16 16.89
C LEU A 210 34.10 -4.00 18.10
N ALA A 211 34.56 -5.26 18.19
CA ALA A 211 34.33 -6.12 19.34
C ALA A 211 34.97 -5.55 20.61
N ARG A 212 36.18 -4.97 20.52
CA ARG A 212 36.83 -4.30 21.66
C ARG A 212 36.06 -3.08 22.16
N LEU A 213 35.33 -2.42 21.26
CA LEU A 213 34.53 -1.23 21.57
C LEU A 213 33.08 -1.56 21.98
N ASN A 214 32.68 -2.84 21.97
CA ASN A 214 31.27 -3.25 22.11
C ASN A 214 30.34 -2.48 21.14
N GLY A 215 30.82 -2.29 19.90
CA GLY A 215 30.08 -1.62 18.83
C GLY A 215 29.32 -2.59 17.91
N SER A 216 28.52 -2.03 17.01
CA SER A 216 27.66 -2.78 16.10
C SER A 216 27.67 -2.23 14.68
N TYR A 217 27.48 -3.13 13.72
CA TYR A 217 27.16 -2.85 12.33
C TYR A 217 25.66 -2.90 12.14
N ASN A 218 25.05 -1.79 11.71
CA ASN A 218 23.65 -1.73 11.33
C ASN A 218 23.59 -1.71 9.81
N LEU A 219 23.01 -2.74 9.21
CA LEU A 219 22.86 -2.88 7.76
C LEU A 219 21.43 -2.52 7.37
N TRP A 220 21.31 -1.64 6.39
CA TRP A 220 20.07 -1.37 5.65
C TRP A 220 20.30 -1.73 4.20
N VAL A 221 19.38 -2.50 3.63
CA VAL A 221 19.30 -2.73 2.19
C VAL A 221 17.97 -2.14 1.72
N SER A 222 18.03 -1.24 0.75
CA SER A 222 16.85 -0.60 0.18
C SER A 222 15.99 -1.60 -0.60
N PRO A 223 14.67 -1.37 -0.70
CA PRO A 223 13.83 -2.05 -1.68
C PRO A 223 14.44 -1.97 -3.09
N MET A 224 14.28 -3.03 -3.87
CA MET A 224 14.84 -3.13 -5.22
C MET A 224 13.70 -3.27 -6.24
N ASP A 225 13.77 -2.44 -7.27
CA ASP A 225 13.01 -2.55 -8.51
C ASP A 225 13.96 -3.12 -9.57
N ALA A 226 13.85 -4.42 -9.82
CA ALA A 226 14.73 -5.18 -10.69
C ALA A 226 14.41 -4.98 -12.18
N ASN A 227 13.16 -4.66 -12.51
CA ASN A 227 12.68 -4.57 -13.88
C ASN A 227 12.56 -3.10 -14.38
N GLY A 228 12.66 -2.12 -13.49
CA GLY A 228 12.62 -0.69 -13.79
C GLY A 228 11.22 -0.14 -14.07
N ASP A 229 10.15 -0.83 -13.65
CA ASP A 229 8.77 -0.42 -13.87
C ASP A 229 8.23 0.58 -12.81
N GLY A 230 9.07 0.92 -11.83
CA GLY A 230 8.75 1.84 -10.74
C GLY A 230 8.10 1.15 -9.53
N ILE A 231 7.91 -0.17 -9.56
CA ILE A 231 7.33 -0.96 -8.48
C ILE A 231 8.39 -1.93 -7.94
N PRO A 232 8.88 -1.74 -6.71
CA PRO A 232 9.85 -2.67 -6.12
C PRO A 232 9.28 -4.10 -6.03
N GLU A 233 10.02 -5.10 -6.51
CA GLU A 233 9.68 -6.53 -6.29
C GLU A 233 10.17 -7.05 -4.95
N THR A 234 11.22 -6.42 -4.40
CA THR A 234 11.75 -6.79 -3.09
C THR A 234 11.52 -5.68 -2.07
N GLY A 235 11.17 -6.07 -0.84
CA GLY A 235 11.14 -5.16 0.28
C GLY A 235 12.55 -4.79 0.75
N GLY A 236 12.61 -3.78 1.63
CA GLY A 236 13.84 -3.43 2.31
C GLY A 236 14.22 -4.44 3.39
N PHE A 237 15.47 -4.44 3.80
CA PHE A 237 15.99 -5.31 4.84
C PHE A 237 16.80 -4.50 5.85
N VAL A 238 16.59 -4.75 7.14
CA VAL A 238 17.33 -4.08 8.22
C VAL A 238 17.76 -5.11 9.25
N THR A 239 19.02 -5.06 9.66
CA THR A 239 19.54 -5.93 10.72
C THR A 239 20.75 -5.32 11.40
N SER A 240 21.08 -5.82 12.60
CA SER A 240 22.23 -5.38 13.38
C SER A 240 23.12 -6.55 13.75
N TYR A 241 24.42 -6.36 13.63
CA TYR A 241 25.46 -7.35 13.97
C TYR A 241 26.46 -6.73 14.95
N SER A 242 26.65 -7.33 16.12
CA SER A 242 27.71 -6.89 17.03
C SER A 242 29.10 -7.25 16.47
N GLY A 243 30.12 -6.45 16.80
CA GLY A 243 31.50 -6.77 16.43
C GLY A 243 31.94 -8.17 16.90
N ALA A 244 31.53 -8.56 18.12
CA ALA A 244 31.81 -9.89 18.66
C ALA A 244 31.17 -11.03 17.84
N ALA A 245 29.94 -10.84 17.34
CA ALA A 245 29.26 -11.82 16.50
C ALA A 245 29.94 -11.99 15.13
N ILE A 246 30.48 -10.90 14.57
CA ILE A 246 31.25 -10.97 13.31
C ILE A 246 32.51 -11.80 13.49
N VAL A 247 33.26 -11.60 14.59
CA VAL A 247 34.49 -12.35 14.88
C VAL A 247 34.21 -13.83 15.12
N SER A 248 33.19 -14.16 15.92
CA SER A 248 32.91 -15.54 16.32
C SER A 248 32.39 -16.42 15.17
N THR A 249 31.70 -15.82 14.19
CA THR A 249 31.05 -16.59 13.12
C THR A 249 31.88 -16.69 11.86
N SER A 250 32.74 -15.71 11.52
CA SER A 250 33.65 -15.72 10.37
C SER A 250 33.05 -16.14 9.00
N VAL A 251 31.73 -16.22 8.87
CA VAL A 251 31.03 -16.66 7.67
C VAL A 251 30.48 -15.48 6.89
N THR A 252 30.56 -15.57 5.56
CA THR A 252 29.82 -14.71 4.64
C THR A 252 28.33 -14.80 4.98
N ARG A 253 27.70 -13.65 5.22
CA ARG A 253 26.29 -13.59 5.61
C ARG A 253 25.42 -13.49 4.36
N VAL A 254 24.44 -14.37 4.27
CA VAL A 254 23.37 -14.28 3.27
C VAL A 254 22.25 -13.43 3.82
N VAL A 255 21.84 -12.42 3.06
CA VAL A 255 20.72 -11.52 3.34
C VAL A 255 19.62 -11.84 2.34
N ASN A 256 18.53 -12.43 2.84
CA ASN A 256 17.36 -12.69 2.01
C ASN A 256 16.43 -11.48 2.08
N LEU A 257 16.27 -10.80 0.96
CA LEU A 257 15.29 -9.72 0.87
C LEU A 257 13.87 -10.32 0.95
N PRO A 258 12.94 -9.66 1.67
CA PRO A 258 11.54 -10.06 1.66
C PRO A 258 10.87 -9.65 0.34
N PHE A 259 9.69 -10.21 0.05
CA PHE A 259 8.81 -9.65 -1.00
C PHE A 259 8.40 -8.23 -0.59
N SER A 260 8.14 -7.36 -1.56
CA SER A 260 7.73 -5.97 -1.27
C SER A 260 6.33 -5.87 -0.63
N ARG A 261 5.54 -6.95 -0.65
CA ARG A 261 4.17 -7.02 -0.13
C ARG A 261 3.98 -8.08 0.97
N PRO A 262 2.87 -8.00 1.74
CA PRO A 262 2.59 -8.90 2.85
C PRO A 262 2.62 -10.36 2.42
N GLN A 263 3.52 -11.14 3.03
CA GLN A 263 3.55 -12.59 2.88
C GLN A 263 2.35 -13.20 3.63
N ASN A 264 1.81 -14.31 3.10
CA ASN A 264 0.68 -15.08 3.65
C ASN A 264 -0.75 -14.60 3.33
N VAL A 265 -0.94 -13.80 2.28
CA VAL A 265 -2.28 -13.49 1.76
C VAL A 265 -2.51 -14.22 0.43
N PRO A 266 -3.64 -14.94 0.23
CA PRO A 266 -3.97 -15.54 -1.06
C PRO A 266 -4.11 -14.49 -2.17
N LEU A 267 -3.86 -14.90 -3.42
CA LEU A 267 -4.14 -14.04 -4.59
C LEU A 267 -5.64 -13.70 -4.62
N ALA A 268 -5.92 -12.42 -4.74
CA ALA A 268 -7.26 -11.88 -4.74
C ALA A 268 -7.37 -10.72 -5.72
N VAL A 269 -8.57 -10.52 -6.26
CA VAL A 269 -8.95 -9.27 -6.92
C VAL A 269 -9.30 -8.25 -5.84
N GLU A 270 -8.49 -7.20 -5.75
CA GLU A 270 -8.65 -6.10 -4.80
C GLU A 270 -9.58 -5.02 -5.36
N GLY A 271 -9.49 -4.77 -6.67
CA GLY A 271 -10.31 -3.78 -7.37
C GLY A 271 -10.74 -4.25 -8.75
N SER A 272 -11.96 -3.87 -9.16
CA SER A 272 -12.47 -4.04 -10.53
C SER A 272 -13.67 -3.13 -10.77
N ASN A 273 -13.93 -2.75 -12.02
CA ASN A 273 -15.21 -2.15 -12.45
C ASN A 273 -16.33 -3.21 -12.59
N VAL A 274 -16.01 -4.50 -12.43
CA VAL A 274 -16.96 -5.58 -12.20
C VAL A 274 -16.86 -6.00 -10.74
N GLY A 275 -17.65 -5.37 -9.88
CA GLY A 275 -17.60 -5.51 -8.42
C GLY A 275 -17.79 -6.95 -7.92
N SER A 276 -18.48 -7.80 -8.66
CA SER A 276 -18.74 -9.22 -8.36
C SER A 276 -17.49 -10.10 -8.46
N LEU A 277 -16.40 -9.61 -9.08
CA LEU A 277 -15.10 -10.29 -9.12
C LEU A 277 -14.26 -10.07 -7.86
N LYS A 278 -14.60 -9.08 -7.03
CA LYS A 278 -13.81 -8.73 -5.84
C LYS A 278 -13.94 -9.80 -4.75
N ALA A 279 -12.90 -9.95 -3.93
CA ALA A 279 -12.89 -10.93 -2.83
C ALA A 279 -14.01 -10.70 -1.80
N ALA A 280 -14.35 -9.45 -1.50
CA ALA A 280 -15.65 -9.09 -0.92
C ALA A 280 -16.58 -8.71 -2.08
N GLN A 281 -17.39 -9.67 -2.52
CA GLN A 281 -18.22 -9.49 -3.71
C GLN A 281 -19.16 -8.30 -3.51
N VAL A 282 -19.09 -7.35 -4.44
CA VAL A 282 -20.04 -6.25 -4.53
C VAL A 282 -21.07 -6.63 -5.57
N ILE A 283 -22.27 -6.98 -5.11
CA ILE A 283 -23.33 -7.58 -5.94
C ILE A 283 -24.32 -6.56 -6.50
N ASP A 284 -24.25 -5.31 -6.04
CA ASP A 284 -25.10 -4.23 -6.52
C ASP A 284 -24.89 -4.03 -8.04
N PRO A 285 -25.96 -4.01 -8.86
CA PRO A 285 -25.85 -3.89 -10.31
C PRO A 285 -25.10 -2.63 -10.74
N LEU A 286 -25.22 -1.51 -10.00
CA LEU A 286 -24.52 -0.26 -10.33
C LEU A 286 -22.99 -0.38 -10.23
N ASN A 287 -22.50 -1.31 -9.41
CA ASN A 287 -21.08 -1.64 -9.29
C ASN A 287 -20.63 -2.74 -10.27
N ASN A 288 -21.55 -3.19 -11.12
CA ASN A 288 -21.35 -4.23 -12.11
C ASN A 288 -21.90 -3.80 -13.49
N LEU A 289 -22.01 -2.50 -13.75
CA LEU A 289 -22.34 -1.97 -15.07
C LEU A 289 -21.05 -1.80 -15.88
N VAL A 290 -21.04 -2.36 -17.09
CA VAL A 290 -19.95 -2.20 -18.06
C VAL A 290 -20.55 -1.63 -19.34
N ARG A 291 -20.04 -0.50 -19.83
CA ARG A 291 -20.58 0.12 -21.05
C ARG A 291 -20.20 -0.73 -22.27
N PRO A 292 -21.04 -0.78 -23.32
CA PRO A 292 -20.64 -1.37 -24.59
C PRO A 292 -19.32 -0.79 -25.11
N GLY A 293 -18.31 -1.64 -25.32
CA GLY A 293 -16.97 -1.24 -25.75
C GLY A 293 -16.02 -0.79 -24.64
N GLU A 294 -16.46 -0.74 -23.39
CA GLU A 294 -15.60 -0.45 -22.24
C GLU A 294 -14.77 -1.68 -21.84
N PRO A 295 -13.46 -1.52 -21.59
CA PRO A 295 -12.65 -2.56 -21.00
C PRO A 295 -13.05 -2.87 -19.55
N ILE A 296 -12.85 -4.12 -19.14
CA ILE A 296 -12.94 -4.53 -17.75
C ILE A 296 -11.54 -4.44 -17.14
N TYR A 297 -11.42 -3.70 -16.05
CA TYR A 297 -10.16 -3.52 -15.31
C TYR A 297 -10.16 -4.44 -14.09
N VAL A 298 -9.05 -5.13 -13.86
CA VAL A 298 -8.86 -6.01 -12.70
C VAL A 298 -7.54 -5.65 -12.05
N TYR A 299 -7.56 -5.43 -10.73
CA TYR A 299 -6.39 -5.12 -9.92
C TYR A 299 -6.19 -6.20 -8.87
N PHE A 300 -4.97 -6.74 -8.80
CA PHE A 300 -4.60 -7.83 -7.92
C PHE A 300 -3.84 -7.31 -6.70
N ASN A 301 -4.03 -7.97 -5.56
CA ASN A 301 -3.30 -7.66 -4.33
C ASN A 301 -1.79 -8.03 -4.41
N GLN A 302 -1.41 -8.91 -5.34
CA GLN A 302 -0.05 -9.34 -5.63
C GLN A 302 0.13 -9.57 -7.15
N PRO A 303 1.35 -9.51 -7.69
CA PRO A 303 1.52 -9.57 -9.14
C PRO A 303 1.21 -10.97 -9.66
N VAL A 304 0.56 -11.04 -10.82
CA VAL A 304 0.24 -12.30 -11.49
C VAL A 304 1.31 -12.66 -12.51
N GLN A 305 1.57 -13.95 -12.67
CA GLN A 305 2.45 -14.43 -13.72
C GLN A 305 1.80 -14.13 -15.08
N ALA A 306 2.50 -13.42 -15.97
CA ALA A 306 1.94 -12.91 -17.23
C ALA A 306 1.27 -14.00 -18.10
N GLY A 307 1.84 -15.20 -18.17
CA GLY A 307 1.29 -16.33 -18.92
C GLY A 307 0.22 -17.15 -18.21
N SER A 308 -0.14 -16.81 -16.97
CA SER A 308 -1.09 -17.57 -16.15
C SER A 308 -2.54 -17.07 -16.26
N LEU A 309 -2.75 -15.86 -16.78
CA LEU A 309 -4.06 -15.25 -16.86
C LEU A 309 -4.92 -15.96 -17.91
N LEU A 310 -6.01 -16.57 -17.47
CA LEU A 310 -7.05 -17.14 -18.31
C LEU A 310 -8.36 -16.41 -18.03
N VAL A 311 -8.98 -15.91 -19.09
CA VAL A 311 -10.28 -15.23 -19.04
C VAL A 311 -11.25 -15.91 -20.00
N ARG A 312 -12.48 -16.14 -19.54
CA ARG A 312 -13.60 -16.55 -20.39
C ARG A 312 -14.80 -15.66 -20.11
N LEU A 313 -15.59 -15.40 -21.14
CA LEU A 313 -16.78 -14.56 -21.10
C LEU A 313 -17.94 -15.34 -21.71
N THR A 314 -19.11 -15.29 -21.10
CA THR A 314 -20.35 -15.82 -21.69
C THR A 314 -21.49 -14.84 -21.51
N ASP A 315 -22.59 -15.10 -22.20
CA ASP A 315 -23.88 -14.49 -21.90
C ASP A 315 -24.48 -15.07 -20.60
N GLU A 316 -25.73 -14.68 -20.32
CA GLU A 316 -26.54 -15.18 -19.20
C GLU A 316 -26.72 -16.71 -19.21
N TYR A 317 -26.71 -17.36 -20.38
CA TYR A 317 -26.96 -18.81 -20.49
C TYR A 317 -25.70 -19.65 -20.34
N ALA A 318 -24.52 -19.03 -20.40
CA ALA A 318 -23.23 -19.70 -20.32
C ALA A 318 -23.03 -20.86 -21.30
N LYS A 319 -23.72 -20.82 -22.45
CA LYS A 319 -23.73 -21.90 -23.45
C LYS A 319 -22.42 -21.95 -24.24
N GLU A 320 -21.90 -20.79 -24.61
CA GLU A 320 -20.69 -20.67 -25.44
C GLU A 320 -19.83 -19.50 -24.97
N SER A 321 -18.53 -19.58 -25.28
CA SER A 321 -17.59 -18.50 -24.95
C SER A 321 -17.72 -17.40 -25.99
N LEU A 322 -17.96 -16.18 -25.51
CA LEU A 322 -17.92 -14.97 -26.30
C LEU A 322 -16.46 -14.52 -26.49
N ALA A 323 -16.22 -13.73 -27.53
CA ALA A 323 -14.90 -13.19 -27.82
C ALA A 323 -14.42 -12.27 -26.69
N VAL A 324 -13.23 -12.54 -26.17
CA VAL A 324 -12.60 -11.74 -25.12
C VAL A 324 -11.07 -11.85 -25.25
N THR A 325 -10.37 -10.76 -24.96
CA THR A 325 -8.90 -10.73 -24.84
C THR A 325 -8.52 -10.19 -23.48
N ALA A 326 -7.35 -10.57 -22.96
CA ALA A 326 -6.86 -10.09 -21.67
C ALA A 326 -5.36 -9.85 -21.73
N ASN A 327 -4.91 -8.72 -21.18
CA ASN A 327 -3.51 -8.35 -21.09
C ASN A 327 -3.15 -8.01 -19.65
N VAL A 328 -2.04 -8.55 -19.17
CA VAL A 328 -1.47 -8.23 -17.85
C VAL A 328 -0.61 -6.97 -17.99
N ASN A 329 -0.78 -6.00 -17.10
CA ASN A 329 -0.10 -4.71 -17.09
C ASN A 329 0.54 -4.45 -15.71
N ALA A 330 1.31 -3.35 -15.62
CA ALA A 330 1.90 -2.83 -14.38
C ALA A 330 2.61 -3.92 -13.55
N GLY A 331 3.62 -4.58 -14.13
CA GLY A 331 4.42 -5.60 -13.43
C GLY A 331 3.65 -6.85 -12.98
N GLY A 332 2.40 -7.05 -13.42
CA GLY A 332 1.54 -8.16 -12.96
C GLY A 332 0.40 -7.72 -12.04
N TYR A 333 0.35 -6.47 -11.61
CA TYR A 333 -0.63 -6.01 -10.62
C TYR A 333 -2.00 -5.68 -11.19
N SER A 334 -2.13 -5.58 -12.51
CA SER A 334 -3.41 -5.32 -13.14
C SER A 334 -3.57 -6.12 -14.42
N ALA A 335 -4.82 -6.31 -14.82
CA ALA A 335 -5.16 -6.83 -16.13
C ALA A 335 -6.26 -5.96 -16.76
N THR A 336 -6.16 -5.78 -18.07
CA THR A 336 -7.23 -5.19 -18.90
C THR A 336 -7.83 -6.29 -19.74
N ILE A 337 -9.13 -6.51 -19.55
CA ILE A 337 -9.94 -7.49 -20.26
C ILE A 337 -10.80 -6.75 -21.27
N ASN A 338 -10.69 -7.06 -22.55
CA ASN A 338 -11.46 -6.42 -23.60
C ASN A 338 -12.46 -7.43 -24.18
N PRO A 339 -13.75 -7.31 -23.87
CA PRO A 339 -14.80 -7.98 -24.63
C PRO A 339 -14.70 -7.64 -26.12
N GLY A 340 -15.04 -8.59 -26.99
CA GLY A 340 -15.06 -8.37 -28.43
C GLY A 340 -16.04 -7.26 -28.83
N SER A 341 -15.80 -6.62 -29.98
CA SER A 341 -16.69 -5.58 -30.51
C SER A 341 -18.12 -6.10 -30.66
N GLY A 342 -19.09 -5.40 -30.07
CA GLY A 342 -20.52 -5.75 -30.12
C GLY A 342 -20.94 -6.92 -29.20
N VAL A 343 -20.01 -7.49 -28.43
CA VAL A 343 -20.31 -8.57 -27.48
C VAL A 343 -21.18 -8.06 -26.33
N VAL A 344 -20.76 -6.96 -25.69
CA VAL A 344 -21.51 -6.33 -24.59
C VAL A 344 -22.58 -5.41 -25.16
N GLN A 345 -23.84 -5.69 -24.80
CA GLN A 345 -25.03 -4.97 -25.24
C GLN A 345 -25.77 -4.44 -24.02
N GLU A 346 -26.42 -3.27 -24.17
CA GLU A 346 -27.19 -2.68 -23.09
C GLU A 346 -28.36 -3.58 -22.64
N GLY A 347 -28.57 -3.68 -21.32
CA GLY A 347 -29.66 -4.48 -20.74
C GLY A 347 -29.42 -5.99 -20.79
N LYS A 348 -28.21 -6.44 -21.12
CA LYS A 348 -27.86 -7.88 -21.11
C LYS A 348 -26.93 -8.22 -19.96
N GLU A 349 -27.11 -9.42 -19.43
CA GLU A 349 -26.27 -10.00 -18.39
C GLU A 349 -25.18 -10.88 -18.99
N TYR A 350 -24.01 -10.84 -18.37
CA TYR A 350 -22.81 -11.54 -18.80
C TYR A 350 -22.11 -12.15 -17.60
N ASN A 351 -21.42 -13.27 -17.85
CA ASN A 351 -20.62 -13.96 -16.85
C ASN A 351 -19.15 -13.93 -17.25
N LEU A 352 -18.28 -13.65 -16.28
CA LEU A 352 -16.84 -13.57 -16.48
C LEU A 352 -16.11 -14.55 -15.57
N PHE A 353 -15.32 -15.43 -16.15
CA PHE A 353 -14.42 -16.30 -15.42
C PHE A 353 -12.99 -15.78 -15.51
N VAL A 354 -12.33 -15.62 -14.37
CA VAL A 354 -10.95 -15.18 -14.26
C VAL A 354 -10.15 -16.21 -13.45
N ARG A 355 -9.04 -16.67 -14.04
CA ARG A 355 -8.06 -17.50 -13.37
C ARG A 355 -6.66 -16.90 -13.53
N ALA A 356 -5.90 -16.85 -12.45
CA ALA A 356 -4.52 -16.36 -12.46
C ALA A 356 -3.68 -17.05 -11.38
N VAL A 357 -2.35 -17.01 -11.52
CA VAL A 357 -1.38 -17.54 -10.55
C VAL A 357 -0.51 -16.39 -10.06
N SER A 358 -0.29 -16.30 -8.75
CA SER A 358 0.62 -15.30 -8.16
C SER A 358 2.07 -15.57 -8.59
N ALA A 359 2.76 -14.52 -9.03
CA ALA A 359 4.19 -14.56 -9.36
C ALA A 359 5.09 -14.67 -8.12
N GLU A 360 4.58 -14.33 -6.92
CA GLU A 360 5.36 -14.26 -5.69
C GLU A 360 5.06 -15.41 -4.71
N GLY A 361 3.79 -15.82 -4.62
CA GLY A 361 3.34 -16.83 -3.65
C GLY A 361 2.84 -18.14 -4.27
N GLY A 362 2.75 -18.23 -5.60
CA GLY A 362 2.25 -19.41 -6.32
C GLY A 362 0.79 -19.79 -6.02
N THR A 363 0.06 -18.95 -5.27
CA THR A 363 -1.36 -19.16 -4.98
C THR A 363 -2.20 -18.93 -6.24
N ASN A 364 -3.21 -19.78 -6.42
CA ASN A 364 -4.13 -19.72 -7.55
C ASN A 364 -5.37 -18.91 -7.16
N LEU A 365 -5.77 -18.00 -8.05
CA LEU A 365 -7.09 -17.37 -8.03
C LEU A 365 -7.95 -18.04 -9.09
N THR A 366 -9.15 -18.44 -8.70
CA THR A 366 -10.23 -18.84 -9.61
C THR A 366 -11.48 -18.12 -9.14
N GLN A 367 -11.99 -17.21 -9.96
CA GLN A 367 -13.13 -16.36 -9.61
C GLN A 367 -14.10 -16.29 -10.77
N THR A 368 -15.39 -16.43 -10.48
CA THR A 368 -16.46 -16.08 -11.42
C THR A 368 -17.12 -14.78 -10.95
N GLY A 369 -17.38 -13.89 -11.91
CA GLY A 369 -18.06 -12.60 -11.82
C GLY A 369 -19.29 -12.59 -12.72
N PHE A 370 -20.25 -11.73 -12.43
CA PHE A 370 -21.30 -11.34 -13.36
C PHE A 370 -21.27 -9.82 -13.57
N PHE A 371 -21.73 -9.35 -14.72
CA PHE A 371 -21.92 -7.93 -14.98
C PHE A 371 -23.05 -7.69 -15.97
N PHE A 372 -23.49 -6.45 -16.05
CA PHE A 372 -24.56 -6.02 -16.93
C PHE A 372 -24.03 -5.01 -17.94
N GLY A 373 -24.41 -5.17 -19.19
CA GLY A 373 -24.16 -4.13 -20.19
C GLY A 373 -25.03 -2.92 -19.93
N GLY A 374 -24.43 -1.74 -19.74
CA GLY A 374 -25.18 -0.51 -19.56
C GLY A 374 -24.35 0.68 -19.05
N ASP A 375 -24.99 1.84 -19.02
CA ASP A 375 -24.43 3.07 -18.47
C ASP A 375 -25.38 3.69 -17.44
N GLN A 376 -24.88 3.97 -16.23
CA GLN A 376 -25.66 4.66 -15.20
C GLN A 376 -26.12 6.05 -15.64
N ALA A 377 -25.35 6.71 -16.52
CA ALA A 377 -25.71 8.03 -17.03
C ALA A 377 -26.84 8.01 -18.07
N SER A 378 -27.26 6.84 -18.55
CA SER A 378 -28.26 6.70 -19.62
C SER A 378 -29.18 5.49 -19.37
N PRO A 379 -30.00 5.51 -18.29
CA PRO A 379 -30.92 4.42 -17.98
C PRO A 379 -31.94 4.22 -19.10
N LYS A 380 -32.33 2.95 -19.35
CA LYS A 380 -33.33 2.59 -20.35
C LYS A 380 -34.62 2.13 -19.70
N ALA A 381 -35.75 2.43 -20.34
CA ALA A 381 -37.04 1.88 -19.95
C ALA A 381 -37.06 0.36 -20.23
N VAL A 382 -37.62 -0.40 -19.28
CA VAL A 382 -37.73 -1.85 -19.41
C VAL A 382 -38.99 -2.21 -20.20
N THR A 383 -38.84 -3.14 -21.13
CA THR A 383 -39.92 -3.69 -21.97
C THR A 383 -39.87 -5.22 -21.93
N ILE A 384 -40.93 -5.89 -22.34
CA ILE A 384 -40.86 -7.33 -22.62
C ILE A 384 -40.13 -7.49 -23.95
N SER A 385 -38.98 -8.18 -23.94
CA SER A 385 -38.20 -8.45 -25.15
C SER A 385 -38.63 -9.74 -25.85
N GLU A 386 -39.10 -10.73 -25.08
CA GLU A 386 -39.53 -12.01 -25.62
C GLU A 386 -40.52 -12.69 -24.67
N LEU A 387 -41.50 -13.38 -25.25
CA LEU A 387 -42.33 -14.37 -24.58
C LEU A 387 -42.10 -15.73 -25.23
N ARG A 388 -41.92 -16.77 -24.41
CA ARG A 388 -41.66 -18.12 -24.90
C ARG A 388 -42.30 -19.15 -23.99
N TYR A 389 -42.89 -20.22 -24.52
CA TYR A 389 -43.40 -21.32 -23.68
C TYR A 389 -42.65 -22.62 -23.96
N GLN A 390 -42.50 -23.46 -22.93
CA GLN A 390 -41.92 -24.79 -23.05
C GLN A 390 -42.98 -25.78 -23.49
N GLU A 391 -42.88 -26.23 -24.75
CA GLU A 391 -43.74 -27.27 -25.29
C GLU A 391 -43.45 -28.62 -24.60
N ILE A 392 -44.51 -29.30 -24.19
CA ILE A 392 -44.42 -30.63 -23.54
C ILE A 392 -45.21 -31.71 -24.31
N SER A 393 -46.01 -31.31 -25.30
CA SER A 393 -46.79 -32.21 -26.13
C SER A 393 -45.92 -32.94 -27.15
N GLN A 394 -46.41 -34.09 -27.62
CA GLN A 394 -45.74 -34.86 -28.66
C GLN A 394 -45.72 -34.10 -29.99
N LEU A 395 -44.53 -33.97 -30.59
CA LEU A 395 -44.31 -33.35 -31.90
C LEU A 395 -45.27 -33.91 -32.97
N GLY A 396 -45.84 -33.02 -33.79
CA GLY A 396 -46.75 -33.38 -34.90
C GLY A 396 -48.23 -33.47 -34.52
N THR A 397 -48.59 -33.19 -33.26
CA THR A 397 -49.98 -33.04 -32.83
C THR A 397 -50.44 -31.58 -32.89
N LEU A 398 -51.75 -31.31 -32.97
CA LEU A 398 -52.28 -29.95 -32.90
C LEU A 398 -51.90 -29.25 -31.57
N ALA A 399 -51.88 -30.02 -30.48
CA ALA A 399 -51.46 -29.56 -29.16
C ALA A 399 -50.02 -29.01 -29.16
N ALA A 400 -49.13 -29.55 -30.01
CA ALA A 400 -47.74 -29.11 -30.11
C ALA A 400 -47.53 -27.75 -30.80
N THR A 401 -48.62 -27.00 -31.05
CA THR A 401 -48.62 -25.65 -31.63
C THR A 401 -49.47 -24.66 -30.83
N GLN A 402 -49.94 -25.08 -29.66
CA GLN A 402 -50.81 -24.29 -28.79
C GLN A 402 -50.16 -24.16 -27.41
N LEU A 403 -50.51 -23.09 -26.68
CA LEU A 403 -50.17 -23.00 -25.26
C LEU A 403 -51.23 -23.78 -24.46
N ASN A 404 -50.81 -24.88 -23.85
CA ASN A 404 -51.66 -25.81 -23.11
C ASN A 404 -51.48 -25.68 -21.59
N SER A 405 -52.51 -26.07 -20.83
CA SER A 405 -52.43 -26.10 -19.37
C SER A 405 -51.22 -26.91 -18.90
N SER A 406 -50.57 -26.43 -17.84
CA SER A 406 -49.35 -26.95 -17.22
C SER A 406 -48.04 -26.63 -17.95
N GLU A 407 -48.08 -25.92 -19.08
CA GLU A 407 -46.87 -25.45 -19.75
C GLU A 407 -46.28 -24.23 -19.05
N VAL A 408 -44.95 -24.16 -19.00
CA VAL A 408 -44.22 -23.04 -18.41
C VAL A 408 -44.03 -21.97 -19.48
N VAL A 409 -44.42 -20.74 -19.16
CA VAL A 409 -44.20 -19.56 -20.00
C VAL A 409 -43.09 -18.74 -19.37
N TYR A 410 -42.04 -18.50 -20.14
CA TYR A 410 -40.94 -17.58 -19.85
C TYR A 410 -41.26 -16.19 -20.38
N VAL A 411 -41.01 -15.20 -19.53
CA VAL A 411 -41.09 -13.78 -19.85
C VAL A 411 -39.67 -13.21 -19.73
N SER A 412 -39.13 -12.74 -20.86
CA SER A 412 -37.81 -12.11 -20.91
C SER A 412 -37.97 -10.60 -21.07
N PHE A 413 -37.28 -9.84 -20.23
CA PHE A 413 -37.26 -8.39 -20.23
C PHE A 413 -36.03 -7.85 -20.98
N SER A 414 -36.14 -6.63 -21.49
CA SER A 414 -35.06 -5.93 -22.19
C SER A 414 -33.87 -5.56 -21.29
N ALA A 415 -34.07 -5.60 -19.97
CA ALA A 415 -33.03 -5.46 -18.96
C ALA A 415 -33.35 -6.30 -17.72
N PRO A 416 -32.35 -6.70 -16.92
CA PRO A 416 -32.60 -7.46 -15.71
C PRO A 416 -33.39 -6.63 -14.71
N LEU A 417 -34.35 -7.31 -14.07
CA LEU A 417 -35.19 -6.78 -13.01
C LEU A 417 -34.96 -7.55 -11.74
N ARG A 418 -35.23 -6.91 -10.60
CA ARG A 418 -35.30 -7.54 -9.29
C ARG A 418 -36.66 -7.31 -8.67
N ALA A 419 -37.23 -8.38 -8.12
CA ALA A 419 -38.47 -8.32 -7.37
C ALA A 419 -38.23 -7.79 -5.94
N PRO A 420 -39.15 -7.01 -5.35
CA PRO A 420 -39.14 -6.72 -3.92
C PRO A 420 -39.25 -8.02 -3.10
N ALA A 421 -38.66 -8.03 -1.92
CA ALA A 421 -38.60 -9.22 -1.08
C ALA A 421 -40.02 -9.75 -0.75
N GLY A 422 -40.27 -11.02 -1.04
CA GLY A 422 -41.53 -11.69 -0.69
C GLY A 422 -42.74 -11.30 -1.56
N THR A 423 -42.54 -10.54 -2.65
CA THR A 423 -43.61 -10.16 -3.57
C THR A 423 -43.34 -10.68 -4.98
N SER A 424 -44.39 -10.83 -5.78
CA SER A 424 -44.29 -11.10 -7.22
C SER A 424 -45.38 -10.34 -7.96
N VAL A 425 -45.06 -9.85 -9.16
CA VAL A 425 -46.09 -9.36 -10.09
C VAL A 425 -46.91 -10.52 -10.63
N GLN A 426 -48.12 -10.21 -11.07
CA GLN A 426 -49.01 -11.19 -11.67
C GLN A 426 -49.13 -10.96 -13.18
N VAL A 427 -49.34 -12.06 -13.90
CA VAL A 427 -49.55 -12.10 -15.33
C VAL A 427 -51.02 -12.31 -15.63
N PHE A 428 -51.52 -11.56 -16.61
CA PHE A 428 -52.89 -11.63 -17.10
C PHE A 428 -52.92 -11.80 -18.62
N PHE A 429 -53.94 -12.47 -19.13
CA PHE A 429 -54.22 -12.63 -20.55
C PHE A 429 -55.37 -11.72 -20.99
N LYS A 430 -55.24 -11.09 -22.17
CA LYS A 430 -56.37 -10.39 -22.82
C LYS A 430 -57.15 -11.34 -23.75
N THR A 431 -57.33 -12.57 -23.32
CA THR A 431 -58.04 -13.61 -24.06
C THR A 431 -58.86 -14.40 -23.05
N ASP A 432 -59.97 -14.96 -23.52
CA ASP A 432 -60.81 -15.86 -22.74
C ASP A 432 -60.04 -17.19 -22.56
N ILE A 433 -59.71 -17.53 -21.31
CA ILE A 433 -58.88 -18.70 -20.97
C ILE A 433 -59.68 -19.82 -20.32
N ASP A 434 -60.99 -19.64 -20.11
CA ASP A 434 -61.90 -20.66 -19.59
C ASP A 434 -63.09 -21.01 -20.50
N ASN A 435 -63.20 -20.34 -21.64
CA ASN A 435 -64.22 -20.47 -22.67
C ASN A 435 -65.64 -20.13 -22.18
N ASP A 436 -65.76 -19.18 -21.24
CA ASP A 436 -67.06 -18.65 -20.79
C ASP A 436 -67.66 -17.59 -21.75
N GLY A 437 -66.91 -17.20 -22.79
CA GLY A 437 -67.30 -16.25 -23.81
C GLY A 437 -67.01 -14.79 -23.45
N LYS A 438 -66.31 -14.50 -22.36
CA LYS A 438 -65.94 -13.17 -21.90
C LYS A 438 -64.48 -13.13 -21.46
N VAL A 439 -63.88 -11.94 -21.45
CA VAL A 439 -62.57 -11.70 -20.84
C VAL A 439 -62.77 -10.89 -19.58
N GLY A 440 -62.19 -11.34 -18.47
CA GLY A 440 -62.18 -10.62 -17.20
C GLY A 440 -63.41 -10.90 -16.34
N PHE A 441 -63.98 -12.11 -16.42
CA PHE A 441 -65.12 -12.49 -15.57
C PHE A 441 -64.62 -13.27 -14.33
N ASN A 442 -64.90 -14.57 -14.25
CA ASN A 442 -64.60 -15.39 -13.07
C ASN A 442 -63.27 -16.15 -13.16
N SER A 443 -62.61 -16.15 -14.31
CA SER A 443 -61.37 -16.90 -14.53
C SER A 443 -60.15 -16.18 -13.95
N PHE A 444 -59.36 -16.90 -13.15
CA PHE A 444 -58.08 -16.38 -12.66
C PHE A 444 -57.08 -16.35 -13.80
N GLY A 445 -56.41 -15.21 -13.98
CA GLY A 445 -55.49 -15.02 -15.10
C GLY A 445 -56.04 -14.21 -16.26
N GLU A 446 -57.35 -13.91 -16.31
CA GLU A 446 -57.88 -12.98 -17.31
C GLU A 446 -57.71 -11.53 -16.89
N LEU A 447 -57.40 -10.65 -17.84
CA LEU A 447 -57.26 -9.23 -17.55
C LEU A 447 -58.58 -8.67 -17.03
N ASN A 448 -58.53 -8.03 -15.86
CA ASN A 448 -59.66 -7.43 -15.15
C ASN A 448 -60.71 -8.42 -14.60
N ASN A 449 -60.32 -9.68 -14.36
CA ASN A 449 -61.16 -10.62 -13.62
C ASN A 449 -61.54 -10.12 -12.21
N TYR A 450 -62.66 -10.61 -11.68
CA TYR A 450 -63.23 -10.12 -10.42
C TYR A 450 -62.38 -10.38 -9.18
N SER A 451 -61.59 -11.46 -9.15
CA SER A 451 -60.70 -11.72 -8.01
C SER A 451 -59.46 -10.81 -8.03
N GLY A 452 -59.17 -10.20 -9.18
CA GLY A 452 -57.93 -9.47 -9.43
C GLY A 452 -56.70 -10.36 -9.44
N GLN A 453 -56.88 -11.69 -9.45
CA GLN A 453 -55.79 -12.66 -9.37
C GLN A 453 -55.37 -13.11 -10.77
N GLY A 454 -54.07 -13.08 -11.02
CA GLY A 454 -53.39 -13.60 -12.20
C GLY A 454 -52.38 -14.68 -11.84
N PHE A 455 -51.53 -15.04 -12.79
CA PHE A 455 -50.49 -16.03 -12.57
C PHE A 455 -49.26 -15.37 -11.93
N PRO A 456 -48.74 -15.87 -10.80
CA PRO A 456 -47.57 -15.28 -10.16
C PRO A 456 -46.33 -15.44 -11.04
N LEU A 457 -45.66 -14.32 -11.34
CA LEU A 457 -44.43 -14.29 -12.12
C LEU A 457 -43.22 -14.47 -11.20
N VAL A 458 -42.57 -15.62 -11.29
CA VAL A 458 -41.44 -15.96 -10.42
C VAL A 458 -40.11 -15.78 -11.14
N LEU A 459 -39.08 -15.37 -10.40
CA LEU A 459 -37.72 -15.25 -10.89
C LEU A 459 -37.25 -16.59 -11.46
N ASN A 460 -36.71 -16.58 -12.68
CA ASN A 460 -36.16 -17.78 -13.32
C ASN A 460 -34.82 -17.45 -13.96
N GLU A 461 -33.86 -17.09 -13.12
CA GLU A 461 -32.52 -16.73 -13.55
C GLU A 461 -31.82 -17.91 -14.27
N PRO A 462 -31.24 -17.68 -15.47
CA PRO A 462 -30.48 -18.71 -16.15
C PRO A 462 -29.16 -19.01 -15.41
N LEU A 463 -29.05 -20.20 -14.83
CA LEU A 463 -27.79 -20.71 -14.25
C LEU A 463 -27.13 -21.81 -15.11
N PHE A 464 -27.84 -22.24 -16.15
CA PHE A 464 -27.44 -23.29 -17.07
C PHE A 464 -27.97 -22.95 -18.47
N PRO A 465 -27.35 -23.50 -19.53
CA PRO A 465 -27.91 -23.41 -20.87
C PRO A 465 -29.32 -23.99 -20.91
N TYR A 466 -30.14 -23.51 -21.87
CA TYR A 466 -31.41 -24.16 -22.15
C TYR A 466 -31.21 -25.64 -22.44
N VAL A 467 -31.98 -26.48 -21.73
CA VAL A 467 -31.96 -27.92 -21.94
C VAL A 467 -32.72 -28.23 -23.22
N THR A 468 -31.98 -28.46 -24.30
CA THR A 468 -32.55 -28.84 -25.59
C THR A 468 -32.35 -30.32 -25.92
N ARG A 469 -31.48 -31.01 -25.18
CA ARG A 469 -31.10 -32.41 -25.41
C ARG A 469 -30.93 -33.17 -24.10
N THR A 470 -30.85 -34.50 -24.20
CA THR A 470 -30.57 -35.42 -23.09
C THR A 470 -29.31 -36.23 -23.41
N PRO A 471 -28.20 -36.16 -22.63
CA PRO A 471 -28.06 -35.41 -21.38
C PRO A 471 -28.04 -33.89 -21.61
N ALA A 472 -28.47 -33.15 -20.58
CA ALA A 472 -28.60 -31.70 -20.62
C ALA A 472 -27.26 -31.01 -20.95
N GLU A 473 -27.33 -29.90 -21.66
CA GLU A 473 -26.20 -29.02 -21.92
C GLU A 473 -25.57 -28.50 -20.61
N THR A 474 -24.25 -28.46 -20.55
CA THR A 474 -23.48 -27.92 -19.41
C THR A 474 -22.87 -26.56 -19.76
N PRO A 475 -22.74 -25.63 -18.80
CA PRO A 475 -22.15 -24.33 -19.06
C PRO A 475 -20.65 -24.41 -19.33
N VAL A 476 -20.09 -23.42 -20.03
CA VAL A 476 -18.65 -23.31 -20.34
C VAL A 476 -17.78 -23.24 -19.08
N PHE A 477 -18.32 -22.66 -18.00
CA PHE A 477 -17.79 -22.65 -16.65
C PHE A 477 -18.94 -22.47 -15.65
N GLY A 478 -18.70 -22.77 -14.36
CA GLY A 478 -19.71 -22.53 -13.32
C GLY A 478 -19.98 -21.04 -13.15
N ILE A 479 -21.24 -20.64 -13.34
CA ILE A 479 -21.71 -19.26 -13.15
C ILE A 479 -22.36 -19.08 -11.78
N GLN A 480 -22.46 -17.83 -11.36
CA GLN A 480 -23.09 -17.44 -10.10
C GLN A 480 -24.37 -16.67 -10.39
N SER A 481 -25.33 -16.74 -9.48
CA SER A 481 -26.52 -15.90 -9.55
C SER A 481 -26.15 -14.43 -9.34
N SER A 482 -26.83 -13.54 -10.04
CA SER A 482 -26.81 -12.09 -9.88
C SER A 482 -27.72 -11.61 -8.75
N PHE A 483 -27.95 -12.47 -7.75
CA PHE A 483 -28.57 -12.17 -6.46
C PHE A 483 -29.97 -11.55 -6.58
N GLY A 484 -30.77 -12.07 -7.50
CA GLY A 484 -32.17 -11.71 -7.67
C GLY A 484 -32.46 -10.74 -8.82
N TYR A 485 -31.43 -10.30 -9.55
CA TYR A 485 -31.60 -9.69 -10.85
C TYR A 485 -31.72 -10.78 -11.91
N SER A 486 -32.58 -10.61 -12.91
CA SER A 486 -32.64 -11.51 -14.07
C SER A 486 -33.40 -10.84 -15.19
N THR A 487 -33.02 -11.10 -16.43
CA THR A 487 -33.87 -10.77 -17.58
C THR A 487 -35.07 -11.71 -17.66
N ARG A 488 -34.96 -12.93 -17.12
CA ARG A 488 -35.92 -14.02 -17.32
C ARG A 488 -36.71 -14.35 -16.05
N TYR A 489 -38.01 -14.43 -16.24
CA TYR A 489 -39.00 -14.85 -15.26
C TYR A 489 -39.90 -15.92 -15.88
N SER A 490 -40.68 -16.62 -15.06
CA SER A 490 -41.62 -17.62 -15.57
C SER A 490 -42.89 -17.72 -14.74
N PHE A 491 -43.94 -18.28 -15.32
CA PHE A 491 -45.13 -18.76 -14.63
C PHE A 491 -45.63 -20.03 -15.33
N THR A 492 -46.48 -20.80 -14.66
CA THR A 492 -47.15 -21.96 -15.26
C THR A 492 -48.54 -21.55 -15.71
N TYR A 493 -48.87 -21.77 -16.98
CA TYR A 493 -50.21 -21.54 -17.49
C TYR A 493 -51.16 -22.59 -16.94
N SER A 494 -52.29 -22.17 -16.36
CA SER A 494 -53.30 -23.09 -15.81
C SER A 494 -54.74 -22.74 -16.23
N GLY A 495 -54.90 -22.07 -17.38
CA GLY A 495 -56.21 -21.90 -18.01
C GLY A 495 -56.74 -23.23 -18.55
N THR A 496 -58.06 -23.36 -18.70
CA THR A 496 -58.69 -24.60 -19.17
C THR A 496 -58.74 -24.70 -20.70
N VAL A 497 -58.41 -23.61 -21.40
CA VAL A 497 -58.42 -23.50 -22.87
C VAL A 497 -57.01 -23.50 -23.44
N ALA A 498 -56.81 -24.21 -24.54
CA ALA A 498 -55.58 -24.13 -25.33
C ALA A 498 -55.55 -22.81 -26.13
N LEU A 499 -54.52 -21.99 -25.93
CA LEU A 499 -54.43 -20.68 -26.56
C LEU A 499 -53.61 -20.74 -27.85
N ASN A 500 -53.95 -19.88 -28.82
CA ASN A 500 -53.14 -19.66 -30.02
C ASN A 500 -51.97 -18.70 -29.68
N PRO A 501 -50.73 -19.19 -29.55
CA PRO A 501 -49.62 -18.40 -29.01
C PRO A 501 -49.35 -17.14 -29.82
N ALA A 502 -49.58 -17.15 -31.14
CA ALA A 502 -49.33 -16.01 -32.03
C ALA A 502 -50.30 -14.83 -31.84
N GLN A 503 -51.49 -15.08 -31.29
CA GLN A 503 -52.55 -14.08 -31.10
C GLN A 503 -52.75 -13.69 -29.64
N THR A 504 -52.21 -14.50 -28.71
CA THR A 504 -52.32 -14.27 -27.28
C THR A 504 -51.54 -13.02 -26.87
N GLU A 505 -52.25 -12.09 -26.22
CA GLU A 505 -51.66 -10.92 -25.56
C GLU A 505 -51.57 -11.15 -24.06
N LEU A 506 -50.36 -10.92 -23.53
CA LEU A 506 -50.01 -11.07 -22.13
C LEU A 506 -49.72 -9.70 -21.52
N VAL A 507 -50.18 -9.47 -20.29
CA VAL A 507 -49.92 -8.27 -19.49
C VAL A 507 -49.24 -8.66 -18.18
N VAL A 508 -48.06 -8.11 -17.93
CA VAL A 508 -47.37 -8.19 -16.65
C VAL A 508 -47.75 -6.96 -15.83
N ALA A 509 -48.49 -7.16 -14.74
CA ALA A 509 -49.15 -6.09 -13.99
C ALA A 509 -48.28 -5.52 -12.86
N PHE A 510 -47.26 -4.73 -13.21
CA PHE A 510 -46.42 -4.02 -12.24
C PHE A 510 -47.20 -3.02 -11.38
N SER A 511 -48.26 -2.43 -11.92
CA SER A 511 -49.13 -1.50 -11.18
C SER A 511 -49.95 -2.16 -10.07
N LYS A 512 -50.03 -3.50 -10.07
CA LYS A 512 -50.85 -4.30 -9.14
C LYS A 512 -50.01 -5.11 -8.15
N LEU A 513 -48.77 -4.72 -7.91
CA LEU A 513 -47.91 -5.32 -6.89
C LEU A 513 -48.66 -5.43 -5.55
N PRO A 514 -48.71 -6.62 -4.92
CA PRO A 514 -49.30 -6.77 -3.59
C PRO A 514 -48.46 -5.94 -2.60
N THR A 515 -48.91 -4.72 -2.31
CA THR A 515 -48.14 -3.75 -1.52
C THR A 515 -47.99 -4.23 -0.07
N VAL A 516 -46.75 -4.46 0.37
CA VAL A 516 -46.36 -4.48 1.79
C VAL A 516 -45.66 -3.13 2.08
N GLY A 517 -46.40 -2.02 1.97
CA GLY A 517 -45.87 -0.66 2.15
C GLY A 517 -45.88 0.19 0.88
N THR A 518 -45.80 1.51 1.03
CA THR A 518 -46.14 2.49 -0.03
C THR A 518 -45.08 2.74 -1.10
N ASN A 519 -43.93 2.05 -1.09
CA ASN A 519 -42.79 2.36 -1.98
C ASN A 519 -42.05 1.13 -2.57
N GLU A 520 -42.58 -0.09 -2.45
CA GLU A 520 -41.90 -1.28 -2.98
C GLU A 520 -42.26 -1.53 -4.46
N ALA A 521 -41.25 -1.52 -5.34
CA ALA A 521 -41.38 -1.68 -6.78
C ALA A 521 -40.32 -2.66 -7.30
N TYR A 522 -40.60 -3.32 -8.43
CA TYR A 522 -39.53 -3.99 -9.15
C TYR A 522 -38.48 -2.96 -9.57
N GLU A 523 -37.21 -3.32 -9.48
CA GLU A 523 -36.10 -2.42 -9.76
C GLU A 523 -35.27 -2.95 -10.92
N SER A 524 -34.93 -2.09 -11.88
CA SER A 524 -34.01 -2.42 -12.96
C SER A 524 -32.55 -2.33 -12.52
N ILE A 525 -31.62 -2.87 -13.32
CA ILE A 525 -30.16 -2.73 -13.10
C ILE A 525 -29.65 -1.28 -13.00
N TRP A 526 -30.45 -0.27 -13.39
CA TRP A 526 -30.14 1.15 -13.25
C TRP A 526 -30.72 1.80 -12.00
N GLY A 527 -31.34 1.01 -11.12
CA GLY A 527 -32.05 1.51 -9.93
C GLY A 527 -33.38 2.21 -10.23
N GLN A 528 -33.93 2.04 -11.44
CA GLN A 528 -35.21 2.63 -11.81
C GLN A 528 -36.37 1.71 -11.41
N PRO A 529 -37.41 2.23 -10.72
CA PRO A 529 -38.59 1.45 -10.39
C PRO A 529 -39.45 1.18 -11.63
N VAL A 530 -40.03 -0.02 -11.71
CA VAL A 530 -40.96 -0.43 -12.76
C VAL A 530 -42.36 -0.50 -12.16
N ASN A 531 -43.17 0.52 -12.44
CA ASN A 531 -44.52 0.69 -11.87
C ASN A 531 -45.63 0.67 -12.93
N THR A 532 -45.25 0.57 -14.20
CA THR A 532 -46.17 0.55 -15.35
C THR A 532 -46.33 -0.86 -15.87
N ASP A 533 -47.56 -1.27 -16.13
CA ASP A 533 -47.85 -2.57 -16.74
C ASP A 533 -47.17 -2.69 -18.11
N LEU A 534 -46.58 -3.85 -18.36
CA LEU A 534 -45.97 -4.17 -19.64
C LEU A 534 -46.81 -5.21 -20.37
N SER A 535 -46.95 -5.06 -21.68
CA SER A 535 -47.72 -6.00 -22.50
C SER A 535 -46.95 -6.41 -23.75
N ALA A 536 -47.16 -7.64 -24.19
CA ALA A 536 -46.61 -8.18 -25.43
C ALA A 536 -47.59 -9.18 -26.05
N ILE A 537 -47.54 -9.26 -27.38
CA ILE A 537 -48.36 -10.16 -28.19
C ILE A 537 -47.43 -11.18 -28.85
N GLY A 538 -47.85 -12.43 -28.88
CA GLY A 538 -47.10 -13.50 -29.52
C GLY A 538 -46.16 -14.18 -28.53
N ILE A 539 -46.42 -15.46 -28.28
CA ILE A 539 -45.61 -16.33 -27.43
C ILE A 539 -44.91 -17.33 -28.34
N ALA A 540 -43.58 -17.29 -28.38
CA ALA A 540 -42.79 -18.20 -29.19
C ALA A 540 -42.78 -19.62 -28.60
N THR A 541 -42.76 -20.64 -29.45
CA THR A 541 -42.61 -22.03 -28.99
C THR A 541 -41.14 -22.35 -28.74
N GLN A 542 -40.84 -22.90 -27.56
CA GLN A 542 -39.62 -23.67 -27.32
C GLN A 542 -39.94 -25.15 -27.53
N PRO A 543 -39.29 -25.83 -28.50
CA PRO A 543 -39.60 -27.22 -28.80
C PRO A 543 -39.47 -28.14 -27.57
N ALA A 544 -40.26 -29.21 -27.58
CA ALA A 544 -40.11 -30.30 -26.61
C ALA A 544 -38.70 -30.91 -26.70
N GLN A 545 -38.19 -31.39 -25.56
CA GLN A 545 -36.87 -32.02 -25.50
C GLN A 545 -36.80 -33.21 -26.45
N THR A 546 -35.85 -33.19 -27.38
CA THR A 546 -35.57 -34.36 -28.24
C THR A 546 -34.55 -35.28 -27.57
N PRO A 547 -34.77 -36.60 -27.55
CA PRO A 547 -33.74 -37.56 -27.14
C PRO A 547 -32.47 -37.36 -27.97
N ALA A 548 -31.29 -37.52 -27.37
CA ALA A 548 -30.05 -37.48 -28.15
C ALA A 548 -30.09 -38.52 -29.28
N PRO A 549 -29.45 -38.25 -30.44
CA PRO A 549 -29.25 -39.25 -31.46
C PRO A 549 -28.64 -40.50 -30.82
N ALA A 550 -29.24 -41.67 -31.06
CA ALA A 550 -28.62 -42.93 -30.69
C ALA A 550 -27.24 -43.02 -31.38
N PRO A 551 -26.21 -43.54 -30.69
CA PRO A 551 -24.84 -43.58 -31.20
C PRO A 551 -24.69 -44.34 -32.52
#